data_AF-A0A8J6ZA54-F1
#
_entry.id   AF-A0A8J6ZA54-F1
#
_cell.length_a   1.000
_cell.length_b   1.000
_cell.length_c   1.000
_cell.angle_alpha   90.00
_cell.angle_beta   90.00
_cell.angle_gamma   90.00
#
_symmetry.space_group_name_H-M   'P 1'
#
loop_
_entity.id
_entity.type
_entity.pdbx_description
1 polymer ?
#
loop_
_entity_poly.entity_id
_entity_poly.type
_entity_poly.pdbx_seq_one_letter_code
_entity_poly.pdbx_strand_id
1 'polypeptide(L)'
;VLEAARDLGANPWQTFLRVILPLSLPGAVSGVTMVFIPALTTFVISALLGGGKLLLIGNIIEQEFTFQYDWHVGCALSVILMVFIILNMMLTMAFDPLHEEEEV
;
A
#
# COMPACT_ATOMS: atom_id res chain seq x y z
N VAL A 1 3.80 19.42 -26.28
CA VAL A 1 2.68 18.46 -26.45
C VAL A 1 1.31 19.12 -26.30
N LEU A 2 1.05 19.87 -25.22
CA LEU A 2 -0.21 20.61 -25.05
C LEU A 2 -0.42 21.70 -26.13
N GLU A 3 0.61 22.46 -26.46
CA GLU A 3 0.56 23.49 -27.51
C GLU A 3 0.31 22.87 -28.88
N ALA A 4 1.01 21.79 -29.22
CA ALA A 4 0.79 21.03 -30.45
C ALA A 4 -0.62 20.41 -30.54
N ALA A 5 -1.22 19.97 -29.43
CA ALA A 5 -2.60 19.47 -29.42
C ALA A 5 -3.62 20.59 -29.68
N ARG A 6 -3.35 21.80 -29.18
CA ARG A 6 -4.19 22.98 -29.46
C ARG A 6 -4.04 23.46 -30.91
N ASP A 7 -2.84 23.42 -31.47
CA ASP A 7 -2.59 23.73 -32.88
C ASP A 7 -3.30 22.73 -33.82
N LEU A 8 -3.51 21.49 -33.39
CA LEU A 8 -4.30 20.47 -34.10
C LEU A 8 -5.83 20.65 -33.96
N GLY A 9 -6.30 21.72 -33.32
CA GLY A 9 -7.72 22.01 -33.12
C GLY A 9 -8.39 21.15 -32.05
N ALA A 10 -7.63 20.49 -31.17
CA ALA A 10 -8.21 19.67 -30.12
C ALA A 10 -8.81 20.55 -29.00
N ASN A 11 -10.07 20.28 -28.67
CA ASN A 11 -10.73 20.91 -27.52
C ASN A 11 -10.03 20.54 -26.20
N PRO A 12 -10.10 21.38 -25.15
CA PRO A 12 -9.43 21.12 -23.87
C PRO A 12 -9.75 19.74 -23.27
N TRP A 13 -11.00 19.29 -23.43
CA TRP A 13 -11.45 17.96 -23.03
C TRP A 13 -10.80 16.82 -23.82
N GLN A 14 -10.61 16.99 -25.13
CA GLN A 14 -9.89 16.02 -25.96
C GLN A 14 -8.40 15.97 -25.61
N THR A 15 -7.78 17.13 -25.38
CA THR A 15 -6.36 17.20 -24.96
C THR A 15 -6.16 16.51 -23.61
N PHE A 16 -7.08 16.68 -22.65
CA PHE A 16 -7.01 15.99 -21.38
C PHE A 16 -7.11 14.46 -21.52
N LEU A 17 -8.17 13.95 -22.15
CA LEU A 17 -8.40 12.51 -22.25
C LEU A 17 -7.40 11.78 -23.14
N ARG A 18 -6.90 12.44 -24.19
CA ARG A 18 -6.12 11.80 -25.25
C ARG A 18 -4.62 12.04 -25.14
N VAL A 19 -4.19 13.06 -24.39
CA VAL A 19 -2.77 13.40 -24.20
C VAL A 19 -2.40 13.34 -22.73
N ILE A 20 -3.10 14.08 -21.87
CA ILE A 20 -2.72 14.19 -20.45
C ILE A 20 -2.95 12.86 -19.73
N LEU A 21 -4.15 12.31 -19.79
CA LEU A 21 -4.51 11.07 -19.09
C LEU A 21 -3.61 9.86 -19.44
N PRO A 22 -3.33 9.55 -20.72
CA PRO A 22 -2.41 8.45 -21.06
C PRO A 22 -0.95 8.72 -20.68
N LEU A 23 -0.47 9.97 -20.74
CA LEU A 23 0.88 10.29 -20.25
C LEU A 23 0.98 10.28 -18.73
N SER A 24 -0.10 10.62 -18.02
CA SER A 24 -0.14 10.64 -16.55
C SER A 24 -0.38 9.26 -15.94
N LEU A 25 -0.98 8.32 -16.68
CA LEU A 25 -1.25 6.95 -16.24
C LEU A 25 -0.05 6.22 -15.63
N PRO A 26 1.16 6.18 -16.24
CA PRO A 26 2.32 5.53 -15.61
C PRO A 26 2.72 6.20 -14.29
N GLY A 27 2.62 7.53 -14.18
CA GLY A 27 2.88 8.26 -12.94
C GLY A 27 1.80 8.04 -11.88
N ALA A 28 0.54 7.91 -12.27
CA ALA A 28 -0.57 7.60 -11.36
C ALA A 28 -0.43 6.19 -10.78
N VAL A 29 0.00 5.20 -11.58
CA VAL A 29 0.28 3.85 -11.10
C VAL A 29 1.41 3.86 -10.07
N SER A 30 2.50 4.57 -10.34
CA SER A 30 3.62 4.75 -9.39
C SER A 30 3.18 5.49 -8.11
N GLY A 31 2.34 6.52 -8.22
CA GLY A 31 1.81 7.23 -7.05
C GLY A 31 0.90 6.34 -6.19
N VAL A 32 0.09 5.47 -6.81
CA VAL A 32 -0.75 4.51 -6.10
C VAL A 32 0.12 3.50 -5.35
N THR A 33 1.16 2.94 -5.97
CA THR A 33 2.06 2.01 -5.29
C THR A 33 2.84 2.69 -4.15
N MET A 34 3.31 3.92 -4.36
CA MET A 34 4.03 4.71 -3.35
C MET A 34 3.21 4.96 -2.07
N VAL A 35 1.89 5.12 -2.17
CA VAL A 35 1.01 5.31 -1.00
C VAL A 35 0.51 3.98 -0.44
N PHE A 36 0.33 2.97 -1.30
CA PHE A 36 -0.16 1.65 -0.89
C PHE A 36 0.82 0.94 0.04
N ILE A 37 2.13 1.05 -0.22
CA ILE A 37 3.20 0.43 0.59
C ILE A 37 3.15 0.86 2.07
N PRO A 38 3.26 2.17 2.40
CA PRO A 38 3.20 2.61 3.79
C PRO A 38 1.81 2.38 4.41
N ALA A 39 0.72 2.47 3.64
CA ALA A 39 -0.63 2.23 4.17
C ALA A 39 -0.79 0.80 4.73
N LEU A 40 -0.15 -0.21 4.12
CA LEU A 40 -0.20 -1.60 4.60
C LEU A 40 0.57 -1.83 5.90
N THR A 41 1.66 -1.10 6.12
CA THR A 41 2.56 -1.28 7.29
C THR A 41 2.17 -0.42 8.50
N THR A 42 1.29 0.57 8.31
CA THR A 42 0.94 1.58 9.32
C THR A 42 0.00 1.06 10.45
N PHE A 43 -0.25 -0.25 10.53
CA PHE A 43 -1.11 -0.83 11.57
C PHE A 43 -0.63 -0.54 13.01
N VAL A 44 0.68 -0.38 13.22
CA VAL A 44 1.28 -0.01 14.52
C VAL A 44 0.88 1.41 14.93
N ILE A 45 0.88 2.37 13.99
CA ILE A 45 0.49 3.75 14.28
C ILE A 45 -1.00 3.81 14.60
N SER A 46 -1.83 3.04 13.90
CA SER A 46 -3.26 2.90 14.21
C SER A 46 -3.51 2.29 15.59
N ALA A 47 -2.66 1.36 16.05
CA ALA A 47 -2.74 0.80 17.41
C ALA A 47 -2.44 1.85 18.47
N LEU A 48 -1.37 2.63 18.27
CA LEU A 48 -0.94 3.68 19.19
C LEU A 48 -1.95 4.83 19.26
N LEU A 49 -2.52 5.24 18.13
CA LEU A 49 -3.50 6.34 18.06
C LEU A 49 -4.91 5.90 18.52
N GLY A 50 -5.26 4.62 18.37
CA GLY A 50 -6.56 4.06 18.71
C GLY A 50 -6.82 3.85 20.22
N GLY A 51 -5.81 4.06 21.06
CA GLY A 51 -5.94 4.03 22.53
C GLY A 51 -6.53 2.73 23.08
N GLY A 52 -6.26 1.58 22.43
CA GLY A 52 -6.78 0.26 22.82
C GLY A 52 -8.25 -0.01 22.51
N LYS A 53 -8.99 0.94 21.89
CA LYS A 53 -10.40 0.74 21.50
C LYS A 53 -10.58 0.12 20.13
N LEU A 54 -9.55 0.19 19.28
CA LEU A 54 -9.50 -0.53 18.01
C LEU A 54 -8.71 -1.82 18.23
N LEU A 55 -9.41 -2.95 18.15
CA LEU A 55 -8.79 -4.27 18.12
C LEU A 55 -8.14 -4.46 16.75
N LEU A 56 -6.83 -4.24 16.68
CA LEU A 56 -6.02 -4.60 15.53
C LEU A 56 -5.54 -6.04 15.66
N ILE A 57 -5.18 -6.65 14.54
CA ILE A 57 -4.76 -8.05 14.48
C ILE A 57 -3.60 -8.36 15.45
N GLY A 58 -2.68 -7.40 15.66
CA GLY A 58 -1.59 -7.52 16.63
C GLY A 58 -2.07 -7.59 18.08
N ASN A 59 -3.07 -6.79 18.45
CA ASN A 59 -3.64 -6.80 19.80
C ASN A 59 -4.38 -8.11 20.08
N ILE A 60 -5.01 -8.69 19.04
CA ILE A 60 -5.67 -10.01 19.16
C ILE A 60 -4.61 -11.08 19.42
N ILE A 61 -3.50 -11.08 18.68
CA ILE A 61 -2.41 -12.04 18.89
C ILE A 61 -1.84 -11.92 20.31
N GLU A 62 -1.55 -10.70 20.78
CA GLU A 62 -1.07 -10.45 22.14
C GLU A 62 -2.07 -10.95 23.19
N GLN A 63 -3.36 -10.69 23.00
CA GLN A 63 -4.41 -11.13 23.92
C GLN A 63 -4.50 -12.67 24.01
N GLU A 64 -4.33 -13.38 22.89
CA GLU A 64 -4.31 -14.86 22.89
C GLU A 64 -3.11 -15.42 23.68
N PHE A 65 -1.96 -14.75 23.63
CA PHE A 65 -0.77 -15.14 24.41
C PHE A 65 -0.86 -14.75 25.89
N THR A 66 -1.39 -13.57 26.22
CA THR A 66 -1.32 -13.00 27.58
C THR A 66 -2.58 -13.22 28.42
N PHE A 67 -3.78 -13.17 27.81
CA PHE A 67 -5.05 -13.30 28.54
C PHE A 67 -5.61 -14.71 28.47
N GLN A 68 -5.66 -15.30 27.28
CA GLN A 68 -6.26 -16.64 27.09
C GLN A 68 -5.27 -17.77 27.39
N TYR A 69 -3.96 -17.48 27.42
CA TYR A 69 -2.90 -18.48 27.56
C TYR A 69 -3.00 -19.62 26.51
N ASP A 70 -3.64 -19.35 25.36
CA ASP A 70 -3.76 -20.32 24.28
C ASP A 70 -2.67 -20.08 23.23
N TRP A 71 -1.52 -20.70 23.49
CA TRP A 71 -0.32 -20.51 22.70
C TRP A 71 -0.46 -21.10 21.30
N HIS A 72 -1.39 -22.05 21.10
CA HIS A 72 -1.62 -22.66 19.80
C HIS A 72 -2.32 -21.69 18.85
N VAL A 73 -3.37 -21.03 19.34
CA VAL A 73 -4.12 -20.03 18.56
C VAL A 73 -3.26 -18.79 18.30
N GLY A 74 -2.53 -18.30 19.31
CA GLY A 74 -1.60 -17.18 19.13
C GLY A 74 -0.53 -17.45 18.06
N CYS A 75 0.06 -18.66 18.06
CA CYS A 75 1.01 -19.09 17.04
C CYS A 75 0.39 -19.20 15.65
N ALA A 76 -0.82 -19.77 15.53
CA ALA A 76 -1.52 -19.88 14.26
C ALA A 76 -1.81 -18.51 13.64
N LEU A 77 -2.33 -17.57 14.43
CA LEU A 77 -2.59 -16.20 14.00
C LEU A 77 -1.31 -15.46 13.58
N SER A 78 -0.22 -15.66 14.32
CA SER A 78 1.09 -15.07 14.00
C SER A 78 1.64 -15.58 12.68
N VAL A 79 1.54 -16.89 12.41
CA VAL A 79 1.99 -17.48 11.14
C VAL A 79 1.14 -17.00 9.97
N ILE A 80 -0.18 -16.91 10.13
CA ILE A 80 -1.07 -16.39 9.09
C ILE A 80 -0.71 -14.93 8.77
N LEU A 81 -0.46 -14.11 9.80
CA LEU A 81 -0.06 -12.72 9.62
C LEU A 81 1.30 -12.61 8.92
N MET A 82 2.26 -13.46 9.28
CA MET A 82 3.57 -13.54 8.62
C MET A 82 3.43 -13.85 7.12
N VAL A 83 2.62 -14.85 6.76
CA VAL A 83 2.36 -15.20 5.35
C VAL A 83 1.73 -14.03 4.61
N PHE A 84 0.78 -13.33 5.23
CA PHE A 84 0.13 -12.17 4.63
C PHE A 84 1.13 -11.03 4.38
N ILE A 85 2.03 -10.75 5.33
CA ILE A 85 3.09 -9.73 5.18
C ILE A 85 4.04 -10.12 4.05
N ILE A 86 4.50 -11.38 4.00
CA ILE A 86 5.39 -11.87 2.94
C ILE A 86 4.71 -11.76 1.57
N LEU A 87 3.42 -12.12 1.47
CA LEU A 87 2.66 -12.01 0.23
C LEU A 87 2.56 -10.55 -0.23
N ASN A 88 2.26 -9.62 0.68
CA ASN A 88 2.23 -8.20 0.34
C ASN A 88 3.62 -7.68 -0.06
N MET A 89 4.68 -8.08 0.63
CA MET A 89 6.05 -7.70 0.28
C MET A 89 6.46 -8.24 -1.09
N MET A 90 6.11 -9.49 -1.41
CA MET A 90 6.33 -10.10 -2.73
C MET A 90 5.51 -9.40 -3.82
N LEU A 91 4.27 -9.03 -3.52
CA LEU A 91 3.43 -8.27 -4.44
C LEU A 91 4.07 -6.91 -4.74
N THR A 92 4.52 -6.18 -3.70
CA THR A 92 5.27 -4.93 -3.85
C THR A 92 6.50 -5.12 -4.72
N MET A 93 7.34 -6.14 -4.45
CA MET A 93 8.54 -6.42 -5.23
C MET A 93 8.25 -6.78 -6.69
N ALA A 94 7.14 -7.47 -6.96
CA ALA A 94 6.72 -7.79 -8.32
C ALA A 94 6.24 -6.56 -9.11
N PHE A 95 5.66 -5.57 -8.42
CA PHE A 95 5.24 -4.29 -9.03
C PHE A 95 6.38 -3.28 -9.13
N ASP A 96 7.44 -3.43 -8.33
CA ASP A 96 8.54 -2.47 -8.22
C ASP A 96 9.91 -3.07 -8.59
N PRO A 97 10.16 -3.45 -9.86
CA PRO A 97 11.48 -3.90 -10.29
C PRO A 97 12.53 -2.78 -10.40
N LEU A 98 12.28 -1.53 -9.95
CA LEU A 98 13.14 -0.38 -10.25
C LEU A 98 13.31 0.67 -9.13
N HIS A 99 13.37 0.29 -7.86
CA HIS A 99 13.85 1.21 -6.81
C HIS A 99 14.65 0.49 -5.71
N GLU A 100 15.79 -0.11 -6.09
CA GLU A 100 16.87 -0.49 -5.16
C GLU A 100 17.92 0.65 -5.04
N GLU A 101 17.54 1.92 -4.91
CA GLU A 101 18.51 2.97 -4.56
C GLU A 101 17.86 4.07 -3.73
N GLU A 102 17.75 3.87 -2.41
CA GLU A 102 17.88 4.94 -1.40
C GLU A 102 17.84 4.35 0.01
N GLU A 103 18.89 3.64 0.39
CA GLU A 103 19.33 3.56 1.79
C GLU A 103 20.84 3.86 1.86
N VAL A 104 21.20 5.15 1.93
CA VAL A 104 22.38 5.64 2.68
C VAL A 104 22.06 7.00 3.30
#